data_AF-A0A9W7NJW8-F1
#
_entry.id   AF-A0A9W7NJW8-F1
#
_cell.length_a   1.000
_cell.length_b   1.000
_cell.length_c   1.000
_cell.angle_alpha   90.00
_cell.angle_beta   90.00
_cell.angle_gamma   90.00
#
_symmetry.space_group_name_H-M   'P 1'
#
loop_
_entity.id
_entity.type
_entity.pdbx_description
1 polymer ?
#
loop_
_entity_poly.entity_id
_entity_poly.type
_entity_poly.pdbx_seq_one_letter_code
_entity_poly.pdbx_strand_id
1 'polypeptide(L)'
;MQLRVCFENMETVNVNDPSMMRHYAESYLSDFRPEWAGFIMLPHDETRRATMEPVWQMLIRNATPEMERRLVDYVRGNPMAAYHVHIYRRDHGNEVKVH
;
A
#
# COMPACT_ATOMS: atom_id res chain seq x y z
N MET A 1 -4.93 16.27 -3.77
CA MET A 1 -5.30 14.91 -3.35
C MET A 1 -4.09 14.21 -2.74
N GLN A 2 -4.33 13.39 -1.71
CA GLN A 2 -3.37 12.44 -1.17
C GLN A 2 -3.83 11.02 -1.53
N LEU A 3 -2.90 10.18 -1.97
CA LEU A 3 -3.13 8.75 -2.15
C LEU A 3 -2.32 8.00 -1.10
N ARG A 4 -2.94 7.00 -0.47
CA ARG A 4 -2.27 6.04 0.41
C ARG A 4 -2.28 4.69 -0.28
N VAL A 5 -1.12 4.09 -0.44
CA VAL A 5 -0.96 2.74 -0.96
C VAL A 5 -0.61 1.84 0.20
N CYS A 6 -1.47 0.86 0.46
CA CYS A 6 -1.30 -0.12 1.52
C CYS A 6 -0.92 -1.48 0.92
N PHE A 7 0.04 -2.15 1.55
CA PHE A 7 0.47 -3.50 1.18
C PHE A 7 0.16 -4.45 2.33
N GLU A 8 -0.85 -5.28 2.14
CA GLU A 8 -1.25 -6.33 3.07
C GLU A 8 -0.62 -7.66 2.65
N ASN A 9 -0.01 -8.37 3.61
CA ASN A 9 0.61 -9.66 3.37
C ASN A 9 -0.42 -10.71 2.91
N MET A 10 -0.16 -11.41 1.80
CA MET A 10 -0.88 -12.64 1.46
C MET A 10 -0.51 -13.76 2.45
N GLU A 11 -1.33 -14.83 2.52
CA GLU A 11 -1.14 -16.01 3.37
C GLU A 11 0.23 -16.74 3.22
N THR A 12 0.98 -16.44 2.16
CA THR A 12 2.28 -17.07 1.88
C THR A 12 3.50 -16.28 2.39
N VAL A 13 3.34 -15.02 2.80
CA VAL A 13 4.46 -14.20 3.30
C VAL A 13 4.79 -14.55 4.75
N ASN A 14 6.06 -14.82 5.03
CA ASN A 14 6.59 -15.06 6.38
C ASN A 14 7.72 -14.09 6.78
N VAL A 15 8.00 -13.08 5.93
CA VAL A 15 9.04 -12.08 6.17
C VAL A 15 8.39 -10.75 6.52
N ASN A 16 8.64 -10.28 7.75
CA ASN A 16 8.16 -8.99 8.26
C ASN A 16 9.36 -8.10 8.61
N ASP A 17 10.03 -7.58 7.58
CA ASP A 17 11.15 -6.65 7.73
C ASP A 17 10.80 -5.26 7.14
N PRO A 18 10.75 -4.21 7.97
CA PRO A 18 10.33 -2.87 7.54
C PRO A 18 11.33 -2.21 6.58
N SER A 19 12.63 -2.50 6.71
CA SER A 19 13.66 -1.92 5.83
C SER A 19 13.59 -2.54 4.44
N MET A 20 13.44 -3.85 4.36
CA MET A 20 13.22 -4.60 3.13
C MET A 20 11.93 -4.14 2.45
N MET A 21 10.82 -4.08 3.20
CA MET A 21 9.54 -3.68 2.62
C MET A 21 9.55 -2.24 2.12
N ARG A 22 10.16 -1.32 2.87
CA ARG A 22 10.35 0.06 2.43
C ARG A 22 11.08 0.12 1.09
N HIS A 23 12.20 -0.60 0.96
CA HIS A 23 12.98 -0.60 -0.27
C HIS A 23 12.20 -1.14 -1.47
N TYR A 24 11.45 -2.23 -1.28
CA TYR A 24 10.59 -2.79 -2.32
C TYR A 24 9.46 -1.84 -2.70
N ALA A 25 8.77 -1.25 -1.73
CA ALA A 25 7.65 -0.34 -1.98
C ALA A 25 8.10 0.95 -2.67
N GLU A 26 9.22 1.54 -2.24
CA GLU A 26 9.81 2.73 -2.88
C GLU A 26 10.23 2.44 -4.32
N SER A 27 10.80 1.26 -4.58
CA SER A 27 11.20 0.85 -5.93
C SER A 27 9.99 0.59 -6.83
N TYR A 28 9.03 -0.18 -6.33
CA TYR A 28 7.81 -0.56 -7.05
C TYR A 28 6.94 0.64 -7.42
N LEU A 29 6.91 1.68 -6.58
CA LEU A 29 6.15 2.91 -6.82
C LEU A 29 7.02 4.09 -7.29
N SER A 30 8.26 3.86 -7.72
CA SER A 30 9.26 4.92 -7.98
C SER A 30 8.77 6.05 -8.89
N ASP A 31 7.98 5.74 -9.92
CA ASP A 31 7.38 6.73 -10.85
C ASP A 31 6.38 7.70 -10.20
N PHE A 32 5.90 7.39 -8.99
CA PHE A 32 4.85 8.13 -8.30
C PHE A 32 5.38 8.98 -7.13
N ARG A 33 6.71 9.07 -6.95
CA ARG A 33 7.37 9.81 -5.84
C ARG A 33 6.79 9.43 -4.47
N PRO A 34 6.86 8.15 -4.09
CA PRO A 34 6.21 7.64 -2.90
C PRO A 34 6.99 8.04 -1.64
N GLU A 35 6.30 8.26 -0.54
CA GLU A 35 6.87 8.53 0.78
C GLU A 35 6.53 7.38 1.73
N TRP A 36 7.51 6.85 2.46
CA TRP A 36 7.27 5.85 3.49
C TRP A 36 6.38 6.41 4.62
N ALA A 37 5.28 5.72 4.92
CA ALA A 37 4.30 6.11 5.93
C ALA A 37 4.18 5.11 7.10
N GLY A 38 5.10 4.16 7.20
CA GLY A 38 5.12 3.18 8.29
C GLY A 38 4.16 2.03 8.04
N PHE A 39 3.55 1.53 9.11
CA PHE A 39 2.60 0.42 9.06
C PHE A 39 1.56 0.56 10.16
N ILE A 40 0.44 -0.14 9.98
CA ILE A 40 -0.48 -0.48 11.05
C ILE A 40 -0.42 -1.99 11.25
N MET A 41 -0.69 -2.45 12.46
CA MET A 41 -0.84 -3.87 12.71
C MET A 41 -2.31 -4.23 12.60
N LEU A 42 -2.65 -5.18 11.75
CA LEU A 42 -3.98 -5.77 11.74
C LEU A 42 -4.05 -6.84 12.83
N PRO A 43 -5.11 -6.83 13.65
CA PRO A 43 -5.29 -7.87 14.65
C PRO A 43 -5.61 -9.21 13.96
N HIS A 44 -5.25 -10.29 14.67
CA HIS A 44 -5.29 -11.68 14.18
C HIS A 44 -6.71 -12.21 13.97
N ASP A 45 -7.74 -11.51 14.44
CA ASP A 45 -9.16 -11.80 14.24
C ASP A 45 -9.70 -11.20 12.94
N GLU A 46 -9.07 -10.12 12.45
CA GLU A 46 -9.34 -9.51 11.15
C GLU A 46 -8.52 -10.12 10.01
N THR A 47 -7.55 -10.99 10.33
CA THR A 47 -6.72 -11.72 9.36
C THR A 47 -6.84 -13.24 9.62
N ARG A 48 -6.71 -14.11 8.61
CA ARG A 48 -6.83 -15.59 8.81
C ARG A 48 -5.61 -16.22 9.51
N ARG A 49 -4.86 -15.46 10.31
CA ARG A 49 -3.55 -15.84 10.84
C ARG A 49 -3.50 -15.74 12.36
N ALA A 50 -2.53 -16.43 12.97
CA ALA A 50 -2.35 -16.47 14.43
C ALA A 50 -1.55 -15.27 14.99
N THR A 51 -0.94 -14.46 14.13
CA THR A 51 -0.06 -13.34 14.51
C THR A 51 -0.57 -12.04 13.92
N MET A 52 -0.39 -10.93 14.65
CA MET A 52 -0.65 -9.59 14.11
C MET A 52 0.26 -9.37 12.90
N GLU A 53 -0.30 -8.94 11.77
CA GLU A 53 0.45 -8.71 10.53
C GLU A 53 0.53 -7.21 10.22
N PRO A 54 1.68 -6.73 9.73
CA PRO A 54 1.81 -5.36 9.29
C PRO A 54 1.09 -5.13 7.96
N VAL A 55 0.33 -4.05 7.88
CA VAL A 55 -0.06 -3.43 6.60
C VAL A 55 0.83 -2.22 6.40
N TRP A 56 1.72 -2.34 5.44
CA TRP A 56 2.72 -1.33 5.11
C TRP A 56 2.12 -0.22 4.29
N GLN A 57 2.58 1.02 4.48
CA GLN A 57 1.92 2.18 3.91
C GLN A 57 2.91 3.11 3.22
N MET A 58 2.54 3.51 2.01
CA MET A 58 3.18 4.60 1.25
C MET A 58 2.19 5.74 1.05
N LEU A 59 2.69 6.97 1.03
CA LEU A 59 1.91 8.16 0.70
C LEU A 59 2.42 8.76 -0.61
N ILE A 60 1.49 9.13 -1.47
CA ILE A 60 1.74 9.97 -2.65
C ILE A 60 1.01 11.28 -2.40
N ARG A 61 1.77 12.36 -2.20
CA ARG A 61 1.24 13.70 -1.93
C ARG A 61 1.00 14.45 -3.23
N ASN A 62 0.07 15.41 -3.17
CA ASN A 62 -0.22 16.32 -4.27
C ASN A 62 -0.53 15.59 -5.60
N ALA A 63 -1.14 14.40 -5.50
CA ALA A 63 -1.50 13.61 -6.66
C ALA A 63 -2.54 14.34 -7.51
N THR A 64 -2.39 14.24 -8.83
CA THR A 64 -3.41 14.70 -9.79
C THR A 64 -4.39 13.57 -10.09
N PRO A 65 -5.61 13.87 -10.60
CA PRO A 65 -6.56 12.83 -11.02
C PRO A 65 -5.99 11.88 -12.09
N GLU A 66 -5.08 12.38 -12.94
CA GLU A 66 -4.39 11.54 -13.92
C GLU A 66 -3.40 10.57 -13.26
N MET A 67 -2.67 11.03 -12.25
CA MET A 67 -1.74 10.20 -11.48
C MET A 67 -2.47 9.08 -10.73
N GLU A 68 -3.64 9.36 -10.15
CA GLU A 68 -4.49 8.32 -9.51
C GLU A 68 -4.87 7.23 -10.51
N ARG A 69 -5.40 7.59 -11.68
CA ARG A 69 -5.76 6.62 -12.71
C ARG A 69 -4.56 5.79 -13.15
N ARG A 70 -3.42 6.45 -13.42
CA ARG A 70 -2.17 5.77 -13.78
C ARG A 70 -1.69 4.80 -12.69
N LEU A 71 -1.81 5.18 -11.42
CA LEU A 71 -1.43 4.32 -10.30
C LEU A 71 -2.33 3.09 -10.22
N VAL A 72 -3.65 3.28 -10.32
CA VAL A 72 -4.62 2.17 -10.30
C VAL A 72 -4.39 1.21 -11.47
N ASP A 73 -4.15 1.74 -12.67
CA ASP A 73 -3.86 0.93 -13.85
C ASP A 73 -2.52 0.20 -13.74
N TYR A 74 -1.49 0.88 -13.20
CA TYR A 74 -0.18 0.29 -12.96
C TYR A 74 -0.25 -0.90 -11.99
N VAL A 75 -0.90 -0.72 -10.83
CA VAL A 75 -1.02 -1.77 -9.82
C VAL A 75 -1.83 -2.95 -10.36
N ARG A 76 -2.89 -2.69 -11.13
CA ARG A 76 -3.69 -3.73 -11.78
C ARG A 76 -2.88 -4.53 -12.81
N GLY A 77 -2.04 -3.86 -13.59
CA GLY A 77 -1.19 -4.48 -14.61
C GLY A 77 0.07 -5.14 -14.06
N ASN A 78 0.51 -4.75 -12.87
CA ASN A 78 1.78 -5.19 -12.27
C ASN A 78 1.56 -5.58 -10.80
N PRO A 79 0.79 -6.63 -10.48
CA PRO A 79 0.53 -6.98 -9.09
C PRO A 79 1.83 -7.28 -8.34
N MET A 80 1.99 -6.70 -7.15
CA MET A 80 3.13 -6.99 -6.30
C MET A 80 3.01 -8.41 -5.74
N ALA A 81 3.97 -9.28 -6.06
CA ALA A 81 3.92 -10.67 -5.65
C ALA A 81 3.83 -10.79 -4.12
N ALA A 82 2.92 -11.64 -3.65
CA ALA A 82 2.67 -11.92 -2.23
C ALA A 82 2.03 -10.79 -1.40
N TYR A 83 1.57 -9.70 -2.03
CA TYR A 83 0.84 -8.62 -1.34
C TYR A 83 -0.50 -8.32 -1.99
N HIS A 84 -1.53 -8.12 -1.17
CA HIS A 84 -2.74 -7.42 -1.58
C HIS A 84 -2.46 -5.92 -1.51
N VAL A 85 -2.65 -5.23 -2.63
CA VAL A 85 -2.43 -3.78 -2.73
C VAL A 85 -3.77 -3.07 -2.61
N HIS A 86 -3.85 -2.09 -1.72
CA HIS A 86 -5.02 -1.24 -1.57
C HIS A 86 -4.65 0.22 -1.79
N ILE A 87 -5.50 0.97 -2.47
CA ILE A 87 -5.30 2.39 -2.72
C ILE A 87 -6.47 3.15 -2.10
N TYR A 88 -6.13 4.10 -1.25
CA TYR A 88 -7.08 5.01 -0.63
C TYR A 88 -6.81 6.43 -1.12
N ARG A 89 -7.89 7.15 -1.40
CA ARG A 89 -7.88 8.53 -1.85
C ARG A 89 -8.40 9.45 -0.75
N ARG A 90 -7.73 10.58 -0.58
CA ARG A 90 -8.17 11.68 0.29
C ARG A 90 -8.09 13.00 -0.45
N ASP A 91 -9.26 13.56 -0.73
CA ASP A 91 -9.40 14.93 -1.26
C ASP A 91 -9.53 15.92 -0.10
N HIS A 92 -10.60 15.76 0.68
CA HIS A 92 -10.87 16.47 1.93
C HIS A 92 -11.57 15.51 2.91
N GLY A 93 -11.32 15.63 4.21
CA GLY A 93 -11.98 14.77 5.21
C GLY A 93 -11.42 13.34 5.24
N ASN A 94 -12.30 12.33 5.22
CA ASN A 94 -11.95 10.91 5.37
C ASN A 94 -11.40 10.28 4.08
N GLU A 95 -10.68 9.18 4.23
CA GLU A 95 -10.15 8.38 3.11
C GLU A 95 -11.24 7.51 2.47
N VAL A 96 -11.19 7.34 1.15
CA VAL A 96 -12.09 6.49 0.35
C VAL A 96 -11.27 5.48 -0.43
N LYS A 97 -11.63 4.19 -0.36
CA LYS A 97 -10.94 3.14 -1.12
C LYS A 97 -11.25 3.27 -2.62
N VAL A 98 -10.22 3.20 -3.45
CA VAL A 98 -10.30 3.27 -4.93
C VAL A 98 -9.70 2.04 -5.61
N HIS A 99 -8.93 1.22 -4.89
CA HIS A 99 -8.45 -0.10 -5.29
C HIS A 99 -8.33 -1.02 -4.08
#